data_AF-L1LD43-F1
#
_entry.id   AF-L1LD43-F1
#
_cell.length_a   1.000
_cell.length_b   1.000
_cell.length_c   1.000
_cell.angle_alpha   90.00
_cell.angle_beta   90.00
_cell.angle_gamma   90.00
#
_symmetry.space_group_name_H-M   'P 1'
#
loop_
_entity.id
_entity.type
_entity.pdbx_description
1 polymer ?
#
loop_
_entity_poly.entity_id
_entity_poly.type
_entity_poly.pdbx_seq_one_letter_code
_entity_poly.pdbx_strand_id
1 'polypeptide(L)' 'MAQMIEVILNDRLGRKIRVKCNSDDTILDLKKLVAAQTGKNL' A
#
# COMPACT_ATOMS: atom_id res chain seq x y z
N MET A 1 18.44 -7.05 -5.09
CA MET A 1 17.99 -5.74 -5.61
C MET A 1 16.48 -5.73 -5.49
N ALA A 2 15.91 -4.84 -4.67
CA ALA A 2 14.47 -4.78 -4.49
C ALA A 2 13.82 -4.11 -5.72
N GLN A 3 12.82 -4.76 -6.32
CA GLN A 3 12.08 -4.21 -7.46
C GLN A 3 10.85 -3.48 -6.94
N MET A 4 10.75 -2.18 -7.18
CA MET A 4 9.56 -1.43 -6.78
C MET A 4 8.37 -1.76 -7.69
N ILE A 5 7.22 -2.04 -7.09
CA ILE A 5 5.96 -2.30 -7.79
C ILE A 5 4.91 -1.25 -7.40
N GLU A 6 3.94 -1.03 -8.28
CA GLU A 6 2.76 -0.19 -7.99
C GLU A 6 1.54 -1.08 -7.76
N VAL A 7 0.92 -0.94 -6.58
CA VAL A 7 -0.27 -1.68 -6.18
C VAL A 7 -1.46 -0.71 -6.15
N ILE A 8 -2.56 -1.09 -6.81
CA ILE A 8 -3.80 -0.33 -6.79
C ILE A 8 -4.75 -0.95 -5.76
N LEU A 9 -5.07 -0.19 -4.72
CA LEU A 9 -5.97 -0.58 -3.63
C LEU A 9 -7.33 0.07 -3.84
N ASN A 10 -8.38 -0.75 -3.89
CA ASN A 10 -9.75 -0.29 -3.98
C ASN A 10 -10.42 -0.45 -2.62
N ASP A 11 -10.99 0.63 -2.08
CA ASP A 11 -11.79 0.54 -0.85
C ASP A 11 -13.26 0.17 -1.15
N ARG A 12 -14.03 -0.07 -0.08
CA ARG A 12 -15.46 -0.42 -0.17
C ARG A 12 -16.33 0.70 -0.77
N LEU A 13 -15.85 1.95 -0.78
CA LEU A 13 -16.55 3.10 -1.35
C LEU A 13 -16.15 3.36 -2.81
N GLY A 14 -15.31 2.50 -3.40
CA GLY A 14 -14.84 2.62 -4.78
C GLY A 14 -13.68 3.60 -4.97
N ARG A 15 -13.09 4.12 -3.88
CA ARG A 15 -11.88 4.95 -3.98
C ARG A 15 -10.69 4.08 -4.35
N LYS A 16 -9.88 4.55 -5.29
CA LYS A 16 -8.65 3.88 -5.73
C LYS A 16 -7.44 4.65 -5.22
N ILE A 17 -6.56 3.97 -4.49
CA ILE A 17 -5.29 4.52 -4.01
C ILE A 17 -4.18 3.71 -4.66
N ARG A 18 -3.14 4.40 -5.14
CA ARG A 18 -1.94 3.74 -5.66
C ARG A 18 -0.83 3.86 -4.62
N VAL A 19 -0.22 2.73 -4.29
CA VAL A 19 0.87 2.62 -3.34
C VAL A 19 2.04 1.98 -4.05
N LYS A 20 3.22 2.58 -3.91
CA LYS A 20 4.47 1.97 -4.35
C LYS A 20 5.11 1.26 -3.17
N CYS A 21 5.47 0.00 -3.36
CA CYS A 21 6.15 -0.81 -2.35
C CYS A 21 7.24 -1.64 -3.03
N ASN A 22 8.14 -2.22 -2.25
CA ASN A 22 9.10 -3.16 -2.78
C ASN A 22 8.42 -4.52 -3.06
N SER A 23 8.94 -5.26 -4.03
CA SER A 23 8.44 -6.59 -4.39
C SER A 23 8.55 -7.62 -3.27
N ASP A 24 9.43 -7.38 -2.31
CA ASP A 24 9.73 -8.22 -1.15
C ASP A 24 9.10 -7.69 0.17
N ASP A 25 8.38 -6.57 0.14
CA ASP A 25 7.65 -6.07 1.31
C ASP A 25 6.57 -7.08 1.74
N THR A 26 6.42 -7.30 3.05
CA THR A 26 5.34 -8.17 3.55
C THR A 26 3.99 -7.46 3.46
N ILE A 27 2.90 -8.23 3.65
CA ILE A 27 1.55 -7.64 3.74
C ILE A 27 1.43 -6.65 4.91
N LEU A 28 2.16 -6.86 6.01
CA LEU A 28 2.16 -5.91 7.13
C LEU A 28 2.83 -4.58 6.73
N ASP A 29 3.93 -4.64 5.99
CA ASP A 29 4.64 -3.45 5.52
C ASP A 29 3.80 -2.67 4.50
N LEU A 30 3.18 -3.39 3.55
CA LEU A 30 2.20 -2.79 2.63
C LEU A 30 1.06 -2.11 3.40
N LYS A 31 0.52 -2.76 4.43
CA LYS A 31 -0.53 -2.15 5.27
C LYS A 31 -0.03 -0.87 5.93
N LYS A 32 1.15 -0.87 6.56
CA LYS A 32 1.74 0.34 7.19
C LYS A 32 1.90 1.49 6.19
N LEU A 33 2.36 1.21 4.97
CA LEU A 33 2.44 2.21 3.90
C LEU A 33 1.06 2.80 3.56
N VAL A 34 0.04 1.95 3.46
CA VAL A 34 -1.34 2.39 3.24
C VAL A 34 -1.85 3.27 4.39
N ALA A 35 -1.56 2.89 5.63
CA ALA A 35 -1.92 3.69 6.80
C ALA A 35 -1.32 5.09 6.75
N ALA A 36 -0.01 5.16 6.49
CA ALA A 36 0.72 6.42 6.39
C ALA A 36 0.14 7.34 5.32
N GLN A 37 -0.24 6.80 4.15
CA GLN A 37 -0.79 7.58 3.04
C GLN A 37 -2.28 7.96 3.24
N THR A 38 -3.04 7.15 3.99
CA THR A 38 -4.49 7.37 4.20
C THR A 38 -4.85 8.02 5.54
N GLY A 39 -3.85 8.31 6.38
CA GLY A 39 -4.05 8.89 7.71
C GLY A 39 -4.75 7.93 8.68
N LYS A 40 -4.54 6.62 8.53
CA LYS A 40 -5.08 5.60 9.43
C LYS A 40 -4.00 5.09 10.36
N ASN A 41 -4.39 4.70 11.57
CA ASN A 41 -3.51 4.01 12.50
C ASN A 41 -3.51 2.51 12.19
N LEU A 42 -2.35 1.88 12.32
CA LEU A 42 -2.13 0.45 12.04
C LEU A 42 -1.21 -0.17 13.08
#